data_AF-A0A959KSU0-F1
#
_entry.id   AF-A0A959KSU0-F1
#
_cell.length_a   1.000
_cell.length_b   1.000
_cell.length_c   1.000
_cell.angle_alpha   90.00
_cell.angle_beta   90.00
_cell.angle_gamma   90.00
#
_symmetry.space_group_name_H-M   'P 1'
#
loop_
_entity.id
_entity.type
_entity.pdbx_description
1 polymer ?
#
loop_
_entity_poly.entity_id
_entity_poly.type
_entity_poly.pdbx_seq_one_letter_code
_entity_poly.pdbx_strand_id
1 'polypeptide(L)'
;VPGVADDELVNITNKRYGPHHGSQGVLFTGNAAYEVDGPAEYGNSLHTTLAANSCATCHMAKVEGGRALGGHTFRVAEDDGSGNLTINYNGCSACHDDEDELYTLVEDTQMEIDALILELGTRLNQLGLIDADLEYAVVPQDFSNLQLGILWNYQYIREDKSFGVHNYKYAKALLENSIAALD
;
A
#
# COMPACT_ATOMS: atom_id res chain seq x y z
N VAL A 1 -6.00 -8.94 -16.12
CA VAL A 1 -5.75 -10.38 -16.36
C VAL A 1 -4.54 -10.52 -17.26
N PRO A 2 -3.51 -11.29 -16.86
CA PRO A 2 -2.30 -11.44 -17.65
C PRO A 2 -2.60 -11.92 -19.08
N GLY A 3 -2.07 -11.23 -20.08
CA GLY A 3 -2.20 -11.59 -21.51
C GLY A 3 -3.54 -11.22 -22.17
N VAL A 4 -4.42 -10.53 -21.45
CA VAL A 4 -5.68 -9.95 -21.97
C VAL A 4 -5.43 -8.48 -22.30
N ALA A 5 -5.99 -7.97 -23.40
CA ALA A 5 -5.82 -6.57 -23.78
C ALA A 5 -6.60 -5.62 -22.84
N ASP A 6 -6.08 -4.42 -22.61
CA ASP A 6 -6.61 -3.45 -21.64
C ASP A 6 -8.10 -3.09 -21.84
N ASP A 7 -8.55 -3.05 -23.09
CA ASP A 7 -9.92 -2.75 -23.50
C ASP A 7 -10.84 -3.98 -23.55
N GLU A 8 -10.29 -5.19 -23.45
CA GLU A 8 -11.07 -6.43 -23.48
C GLU A 8 -11.91 -6.57 -22.22
N LEU A 9 -13.19 -6.91 -22.41
CA LEU A 9 -14.13 -7.09 -21.32
C LEU A 9 -13.99 -8.47 -20.68
N VAL A 10 -13.88 -8.49 -19.36
CA VAL A 10 -13.79 -9.68 -18.54
C VAL A 10 -14.94 -9.67 -17.54
N ASN A 11 -15.79 -10.70 -17.61
CA ASN A 11 -16.84 -10.91 -16.61
C ASN A 11 -16.24 -11.48 -15.32
N ILE A 12 -16.48 -10.82 -14.19
CA ILE A 12 -16.16 -11.38 -12.87
C ILE A 12 -17.42 -11.55 -12.04
N THR A 13 -17.47 -12.65 -11.28
CA THR A 13 -18.62 -13.02 -10.43
C THR A 13 -18.29 -13.03 -8.94
N ASN A 14 -17.02 -12.91 -8.57
CA ASN A 14 -16.55 -12.85 -7.19
C ASN A 14 -16.20 -11.41 -6.82
N LYS A 15 -16.88 -10.87 -5.81
CA LYS A 15 -16.65 -9.50 -5.31
C LYS A 15 -15.26 -9.31 -4.68
N ARG A 16 -14.62 -10.39 -4.22
CA ARG A 16 -13.26 -10.41 -3.67
C ARG A 16 -12.21 -10.55 -4.77
N TYR A 17 -12.33 -9.75 -5.83
CA TYR A 17 -11.31 -9.67 -6.87
C TYR A 17 -10.10 -8.88 -6.34
N GLY A 18 -8.90 -9.41 -6.53
CA GLY A 18 -7.65 -8.80 -6.05
C GLY A 18 -6.63 -9.85 -5.60
N PRO A 19 -5.45 -9.40 -5.11
CA PRO A 19 -4.46 -10.30 -4.55
C PRO A 19 -4.98 -10.98 -3.29
N HIS A 20 -4.45 -12.17 -2.99
CA HIS A 20 -4.62 -12.75 -1.67
C HIS A 20 -3.98 -11.82 -0.62
N HIS A 21 -4.63 -11.63 0.53
CA HIS A 21 -4.10 -10.80 1.61
C HIS A 21 -2.66 -11.22 1.97
N GLY A 22 -1.83 -10.26 2.37
CA GLY A 22 -0.41 -10.49 2.60
C GLY A 22 0.50 -9.80 1.59
N SER A 23 0.10 -8.65 1.03
CA SER A 23 0.86 -7.93 -0.02
C SER A 23 2.15 -7.27 0.48
N GLN A 24 2.50 -7.37 1.77
CA GLN A 24 3.63 -6.65 2.37
C GLN A 24 4.97 -6.99 1.70
N GLY A 25 5.25 -8.28 1.50
CA GLY A 25 6.53 -8.71 0.93
C GLY A 25 6.68 -8.32 -0.55
N VAL A 26 5.60 -8.39 -1.31
CA VAL A 26 5.62 -8.03 -2.73
C VAL A 26 5.59 -6.51 -2.94
N LEU A 27 4.94 -5.74 -2.06
CA LEU A 27 5.02 -4.27 -2.08
C LEU A 27 6.41 -3.78 -1.69
N PHE A 28 6.99 -4.35 -0.63
CA PHE A 28 8.37 -4.06 -0.24
C PHE A 28 9.37 -4.29 -1.38
N THR A 29 9.09 -5.18 -2.34
CA THR A 29 9.96 -5.41 -3.50
C THR A 29 9.51 -4.73 -4.79
N GLY A 30 8.36 -4.04 -4.77
CA GLY A 30 7.79 -3.36 -5.94
C GLY A 30 7.32 -4.33 -7.03
N ASN A 31 6.69 -5.44 -6.63
CA ASN A 31 6.26 -6.51 -7.54
C ASN A 31 4.76 -6.80 -7.43
N ALA A 32 4.26 -7.57 -8.39
CA ALA A 32 2.90 -8.14 -8.41
C ALA A 32 1.76 -7.11 -8.48
N ALA A 33 2.05 -5.85 -8.83
CA ALA A 33 1.05 -4.86 -9.21
C ALA A 33 0.77 -4.90 -10.72
N TYR A 34 -0.25 -4.16 -11.14
CA TYR A 34 -0.55 -3.89 -12.55
C TYR A 34 -0.08 -2.46 -12.86
N GLU A 35 1.08 -2.32 -13.49
CA GLU A 35 1.57 -0.98 -13.87
C GLU A 35 0.73 -0.42 -15.01
N VAL A 36 0.15 0.75 -14.78
CA VAL A 36 -0.69 1.48 -15.73
C VAL A 36 0.11 2.66 -16.25
N ASP A 37 0.03 2.94 -17.54
CA ASP A 37 0.63 4.14 -18.12
C ASP A 37 0.03 5.39 -17.47
N GLY A 38 0.89 6.33 -17.08
CA GLY A 38 0.46 7.55 -16.41
C GLY A 38 1.61 8.53 -16.17
N PRO A 39 1.31 9.67 -15.51
CA PRO A 39 2.28 10.74 -15.33
C PRO A 39 3.37 10.43 -14.30
N ALA A 40 3.15 9.48 -13.39
CA ALA A 40 4.09 9.13 -12.33
C ALA A 40 5.07 8.04 -12.77
N GLU A 41 6.36 8.25 -12.50
CA GLU A 41 7.39 7.24 -12.76
C GLU A 41 7.42 6.18 -11.66
N TYR A 42 7.42 4.90 -12.06
CA TYR A 42 7.59 3.80 -11.13
C TYR A 42 9.03 3.73 -10.59
N GLY A 43 9.16 3.64 -9.27
CA GLY A 43 10.45 3.50 -8.63
C GLY A 43 10.35 2.90 -7.24
N ASN A 44 11.40 2.18 -6.83
CA ASN A 44 11.49 1.61 -5.50
C ASN A 44 12.13 2.58 -4.50
N SER A 45 11.66 2.50 -3.25
CA SER A 45 12.20 3.26 -2.12
C SER A 45 13.53 2.67 -1.63
N LEU A 46 14.35 3.45 -0.91
CA LEU A 46 15.66 2.95 -0.47
C LEU A 46 15.57 1.77 0.50
N HIS A 47 14.46 1.64 1.26
CA HIS A 47 14.21 0.50 2.14
C HIS A 47 14.32 -0.86 1.42
N THR A 48 13.98 -0.93 0.12
CA THR A 48 14.04 -2.18 -0.65
C THR A 48 15.47 -2.70 -0.85
N THR A 49 16.48 -1.85 -0.63
CA THR A 49 17.91 -2.17 -0.81
C THR A 49 18.75 -1.98 0.44
N LEU A 50 18.36 -1.05 1.34
CA LEU A 50 19.14 -0.71 2.53
C LEU A 50 18.70 -1.47 3.79
N ALA A 51 17.49 -2.06 3.82
CA ALA A 51 17.05 -2.88 4.95
C ALA A 51 17.74 -4.26 4.93
N ALA A 52 18.91 -4.34 5.58
CA ALA A 52 19.81 -5.49 5.53
C ALA A 52 19.16 -6.85 5.85
N ASN A 53 18.20 -6.89 6.79
CA ASN A 53 17.45 -8.08 7.18
C ASN A 53 15.97 -8.01 6.77
N SER A 54 15.65 -7.27 5.71
CA SER A 54 14.29 -7.07 5.20
C SER A 54 13.33 -6.69 6.34
N CYS A 55 12.23 -7.41 6.52
CA CYS A 55 11.22 -7.13 7.54
C CYS A 55 11.79 -7.05 8.97
N ALA A 56 12.78 -7.90 9.27
CA ALA A 56 13.34 -7.99 10.62
C ALA A 56 14.15 -6.75 11.01
N THR A 57 14.66 -5.97 10.03
CA THR A 57 15.34 -4.71 10.31
C THR A 57 14.46 -3.77 11.12
N CYS A 58 13.17 -3.62 10.75
CA CYS A 58 12.25 -2.71 11.43
C CYS A 58 11.36 -3.43 12.45
N HIS A 59 10.74 -4.55 12.05
CA HIS A 59 9.72 -5.22 12.86
C HIS A 59 10.29 -6.00 14.04
N MET A 60 11.56 -6.43 13.96
CA MET A 60 12.23 -7.17 15.04
C MET A 60 13.28 -6.34 15.78
N ALA A 61 13.36 -5.03 15.49
CA ALA A 61 14.26 -4.13 16.19
C ALA A 61 14.03 -4.21 17.71
N LYS A 62 15.12 -4.18 18.47
CA LYS A 62 15.05 -4.29 19.93
C LYS A 62 14.37 -3.06 20.51
N VAL A 63 13.54 -3.25 21.53
CA VAL A 63 12.94 -2.17 22.31
C VAL A 63 13.56 -2.17 23.70
N GLU A 64 13.90 -1.00 24.21
CA GLU A 64 14.36 -0.86 25.59
C GLU A 64 13.15 -0.74 26.53
N GLY A 65 13.11 -1.56 27.58
CA GLY A 65 12.12 -1.42 28.67
C GLY A 65 10.68 -1.89 28.41
N GLY A 66 10.38 -2.54 27.27
CA GLY A 66 9.02 -2.97 26.94
C GLY A 66 8.92 -4.26 26.13
N ARG A 67 7.69 -4.77 25.97
CA ARG A 67 7.34 -5.92 25.13
C ARG A 67 6.21 -5.63 24.14
N ALA A 68 5.83 -4.37 23.98
CA ALA A 68 4.71 -3.96 23.12
C ALA A 68 5.11 -3.82 21.65
N LEU A 69 6.38 -3.49 21.40
CA LEU A 69 6.97 -3.24 20.09
C LEU A 69 8.14 -4.19 19.81
N GLY A 70 8.49 -4.34 18.55
CA GLY A 70 9.69 -5.04 18.10
C GLY A 70 9.72 -6.54 18.43
N GLY A 71 10.88 -7.15 18.26
CA GLY A 71 11.11 -8.57 18.50
C GLY A 71 10.04 -9.49 17.89
N HIS A 72 9.59 -10.50 18.65
CA HIS A 72 8.57 -11.45 18.19
C HIS A 72 7.13 -10.91 18.23
N THR A 73 6.92 -9.63 18.56
CA THR A 73 5.61 -8.99 18.35
C THR A 73 5.41 -8.56 16.90
N PHE A 74 6.52 -8.31 16.19
CA PHE A 74 6.54 -7.72 14.85
C PHE A 74 5.84 -6.35 14.76
N ARG A 75 5.52 -5.70 15.88
CA ARG A 75 4.89 -4.37 15.89
C ARG A 75 5.95 -3.30 15.75
N VAL A 76 5.80 -2.43 14.75
CA VAL A 76 6.68 -1.26 14.57
C VAL A 76 6.18 -0.06 15.35
N ALA A 77 4.86 0.08 15.49
CA ALA A 77 4.23 1.15 16.23
C ALA A 77 3.10 0.66 17.14
N GLU A 78 2.81 1.44 18.17
CA GLU A 78 1.71 1.24 19.11
C GLU A 78 0.94 2.56 19.21
N ASP A 79 -0.39 2.45 19.14
CA ASP A 79 -1.31 3.55 19.41
C ASP A 79 -1.61 3.57 20.91
N ASP A 80 -1.44 4.74 21.54
CA ASP A 80 -1.74 4.96 22.95
C ASP A 80 -3.26 4.99 23.27
N GLY A 81 -4.11 4.82 22.26
CA GLY A 81 -5.57 4.89 22.34
C GLY A 81 -6.12 6.31 22.24
N SER A 82 -5.24 7.31 22.11
CA SER A 82 -5.57 8.71 21.82
C SER A 82 -5.23 9.11 20.38
N GLY A 83 -4.78 8.14 19.56
CA GLY A 83 -4.35 8.37 18.19
C GLY A 83 -2.88 8.80 18.06
N ASN A 84 -2.11 8.83 19.16
CA ASN A 84 -0.68 9.07 19.06
C ASN A 84 0.05 7.75 18.85
N LEU A 85 0.83 7.68 17.78
CA LEU A 85 1.67 6.52 17.48
C LEU A 85 3.03 6.69 18.14
N THR A 86 3.42 5.72 18.95
CA THR A 86 4.82 5.54 19.36
C THR A 86 5.47 4.55 18.40
N ILE A 87 6.53 4.97 17.70
CA ILE A 87 7.27 4.14 16.73
C ILE A 87 8.53 3.61 17.40
N ASN A 88 8.88 2.35 17.14
CA ASN A 88 10.16 1.80 17.58
C ASN A 88 11.33 2.37 16.75
N TYR A 89 11.81 3.55 17.13
CA TYR A 89 12.88 4.28 16.46
C TYR A 89 14.17 3.46 16.26
N ASN A 90 14.44 2.47 17.11
CA ASN A 90 15.60 1.59 16.96
C ASN A 90 15.63 0.80 15.64
N GLY A 91 14.49 0.62 14.97
CA GLY A 91 14.43 0.02 13.63
C GLY A 91 14.85 0.95 12.51
N CYS A 92 14.96 2.25 12.79
CA CYS A 92 15.13 3.32 11.80
C CYS A 92 16.44 4.10 12.00
N SER A 93 16.95 4.13 13.24
CA SER A 93 18.10 4.94 13.68
C SER A 93 19.44 4.65 12.99
N ALA A 94 19.53 3.59 12.18
CA ALA A 94 20.69 3.32 11.34
C ALA A 94 20.79 4.23 10.10
N CYS A 95 19.68 4.86 9.69
CA CYS A 95 19.61 5.71 8.51
C CYS A 95 18.83 7.02 8.73
N HIS A 96 18.03 7.10 9.81
CA HIS A 96 17.28 8.29 10.20
C HIS A 96 17.80 8.78 11.54
N ASP A 97 18.59 9.85 11.53
CA ASP A 97 19.39 10.27 12.70
C ASP A 97 18.61 11.13 13.71
N ASP A 98 17.39 11.55 13.36
CA ASP A 98 16.50 12.33 14.21
C ASP A 98 15.14 11.63 14.36
N GLU A 99 14.70 11.45 15.60
CA GLU A 99 13.48 10.71 15.93
C GLU A 99 12.22 11.52 15.60
N ASP A 100 12.21 12.81 15.92
CA ASP A 100 11.04 13.67 15.70
C ASP A 100 10.82 13.87 14.19
N GLU A 101 11.90 14.11 13.43
CA GLU A 101 11.83 14.21 11.96
C GLU A 101 11.35 12.90 11.31
N LEU A 102 11.76 11.74 11.84
CA LEU A 102 11.27 10.45 11.35
C LEU A 102 9.75 10.31 11.58
N TYR A 103 9.27 10.69 12.76
CA TYR A 103 7.85 10.52 13.09
C TYR A 103 6.98 11.38 12.17
N THR A 104 7.38 12.64 11.94
CA THR A 104 6.72 13.50 10.95
C THR A 104 6.78 12.91 9.54
N LEU A 105 7.94 12.38 9.12
CA LEU A 105 8.07 11.76 7.79
C LEU A 105 7.13 10.56 7.61
N VAL A 106 7.00 9.71 8.63
CA VAL A 106 6.08 8.56 8.60
C VAL A 106 4.63 9.04 8.54
N GLU A 107 4.24 9.99 9.39
CA GLU A 107 2.89 10.55 9.39
C GLU A 107 2.51 11.15 8.03
N ASP A 108 3.35 12.02 7.48
CA ASP A 108 3.13 12.67 6.18
C ASP A 108 3.01 11.63 5.05
N THR A 109 3.91 10.63 5.06
CA THR A 109 3.90 9.53 4.08
C THR A 109 2.60 8.74 4.12
N GLN A 110 2.16 8.35 5.33
CA GLN A 110 0.96 7.55 5.49
C GLN A 110 -0.30 8.35 5.16
N MET A 111 -0.35 9.62 5.55
CA MET A 111 -1.46 10.52 5.25
C MET A 111 -1.64 10.72 3.74
N GLU A 112 -0.54 10.92 3.01
CA GLU A 112 -0.59 11.09 1.55
C GLU A 112 -1.09 9.82 0.85
N ILE A 113 -0.57 8.66 1.23
CA ILE A 113 -0.97 7.38 0.62
C ILE A 113 -2.42 7.04 0.97
N ASP A 114 -2.87 7.29 2.21
CA ASP A 114 -4.26 7.07 2.60
C ASP A 114 -5.22 7.98 1.81
N ALA A 115 -4.85 9.25 1.60
CA ALA A 115 -5.62 10.17 0.77
C ALA A 115 -5.75 9.67 -0.68
N LEU A 116 -4.67 9.16 -1.27
CA LEU A 116 -4.68 8.58 -2.62
C LEU A 116 -5.49 7.28 -2.71
N ILE A 117 -5.44 6.42 -1.68
CA ILE A 117 -6.30 5.23 -1.59
C ILE A 117 -7.76 5.66 -1.57
N LEU A 118 -8.12 6.62 -0.72
CA LEU A 118 -9.49 7.13 -0.61
C LEU A 118 -9.98 7.76 -1.92
N GLU A 119 -9.13 8.54 -2.59
CA GLU A 119 -9.45 9.14 -3.88
C GLU A 119 -9.73 8.06 -4.94
N LEU A 120 -8.82 7.09 -5.09
CA LEU A 120 -8.99 6.00 -6.07
C LEU A 120 -10.26 5.18 -5.76
N GLY A 121 -10.49 4.84 -4.50
CA GLY A 121 -11.71 4.14 -4.07
C GLY A 121 -12.98 4.93 -4.44
N THR A 122 -12.98 6.24 -4.18
CA THR A 122 -14.11 7.12 -4.51
C THR A 122 -14.36 7.18 -6.03
N ARG A 123 -13.30 7.29 -6.84
CA ARG A 123 -13.39 7.28 -8.31
C ARG A 123 -13.97 5.96 -8.83
N LEU A 124 -13.46 4.84 -8.32
CA LEU A 124 -13.98 3.51 -8.64
C LEU A 124 -15.47 3.37 -8.27
N ASN A 125 -15.90 3.94 -7.15
CA ASN A 125 -17.29 3.89 -6.72
C ASN A 125 -18.20 4.74 -7.61
N GLN A 126 -17.77 5.94 -7.98
CA GLN A 126 -18.50 6.80 -8.92
C GLN A 126 -18.73 6.14 -10.28
N LEU A 127 -17.78 5.30 -10.72
CA LEU A 127 -17.88 4.50 -11.94
C LEU A 127 -18.68 3.19 -11.76
N GLY A 128 -19.16 2.89 -10.54
CA GLY A 128 -19.90 1.66 -10.24
C GLY A 128 -19.03 0.39 -10.25
N LEU A 129 -17.72 0.53 -10.07
CA LEU A 129 -16.76 -0.59 -10.11
C LEU A 129 -16.55 -1.22 -8.73
N ILE A 130 -16.76 -0.46 -7.66
CA ILE A 130 -16.65 -0.89 -6.26
C ILE A 130 -17.89 -0.49 -5.46
N ASP A 131 -18.21 -1.25 -4.42
CA ASP A 131 -19.36 -1.00 -3.54
C ASP A 131 -19.26 0.33 -2.77
N ALA A 132 -20.38 0.73 -2.15
CA ALA A 132 -20.48 2.00 -1.42
C ALA A 132 -19.57 2.06 -0.17
N ASP A 133 -19.14 0.90 0.34
CA ASP A 133 -18.20 0.79 1.46
C ASP A 133 -16.74 0.88 0.98
N LEU A 134 -16.53 1.05 -0.34
CA LEU A 134 -15.23 1.08 -1.01
C LEU A 134 -14.42 -0.19 -0.78
N GLU A 135 -15.04 -1.33 -0.49
CA GLU A 135 -14.36 -2.54 -0.05
C GLU A 135 -14.23 -3.58 -1.17
N TYR A 136 -15.31 -3.84 -1.91
CA TYR A 136 -15.40 -4.95 -2.86
C TYR A 136 -15.94 -4.57 -4.23
N ALA A 137 -15.48 -5.28 -5.27
CA ALA A 137 -15.95 -5.06 -6.63
C ALA A 137 -17.46 -5.32 -6.76
N VAL A 138 -18.16 -4.50 -7.54
CA VAL A 138 -19.58 -4.71 -7.88
C VAL A 138 -19.68 -5.87 -8.87
N VAL A 139 -20.41 -6.92 -8.52
CA VAL A 139 -20.53 -8.14 -9.33
C VAL A 139 -21.97 -8.67 -9.31
N PRO A 140 -22.41 -9.46 -10.32
CA PRO A 140 -21.69 -9.78 -11.55
C PRO A 140 -21.66 -8.58 -12.51
N GLN A 141 -20.50 -8.32 -13.12
CA GLN A 141 -20.30 -7.21 -14.04
C GLN A 141 -19.13 -7.49 -14.99
N ASP A 142 -19.20 -6.91 -16.18
CA ASP A 142 -18.09 -6.87 -17.13
C ASP A 142 -17.22 -5.66 -16.82
N PHE A 143 -15.92 -5.91 -16.68
CA PHE A 143 -14.89 -4.89 -16.47
C PHE A 143 -13.94 -4.90 -17.65
N SER A 144 -13.41 -3.75 -18.05
CA SER A 144 -12.24 -3.76 -18.90
C SER A 144 -11.06 -4.37 -18.14
N ASN A 145 -10.11 -4.96 -18.86
CA ASN A 145 -8.92 -5.52 -18.24
C ASN A 145 -8.10 -4.46 -17.48
N LEU A 146 -8.09 -3.22 -17.97
CA LEU A 146 -7.53 -2.06 -17.28
C LEU A 146 -8.25 -1.77 -15.95
N GLN A 147 -9.58 -1.76 -15.93
CA GLN A 147 -10.35 -1.57 -14.68
C GLN A 147 -10.05 -2.67 -13.65
N LEU A 148 -9.88 -3.91 -14.11
CA LEU A 148 -9.43 -5.00 -13.24
C LEU A 148 -8.00 -4.79 -12.72
N GLY A 149 -7.08 -4.30 -13.55
CA GLY A 149 -5.73 -3.93 -13.13
C GLY A 149 -5.73 -2.83 -12.06
N ILE A 150 -6.55 -1.81 -12.24
CA ILE A 150 -6.72 -0.72 -11.28
C ILE A 150 -7.36 -1.22 -9.96
N LEU A 151 -8.41 -2.04 -10.05
CA LEU A 151 -9.01 -2.68 -8.86
C LEU A 151 -7.99 -3.55 -8.13
N TRP A 152 -7.16 -4.29 -8.87
CA TRP A 152 -6.06 -5.07 -8.30
C TRP A 152 -5.08 -4.18 -7.53
N ASN A 153 -4.63 -3.07 -8.10
CA ASN A 153 -3.74 -2.11 -7.45
C ASN A 153 -4.35 -1.49 -6.19
N TYR A 154 -5.63 -1.10 -6.27
CA TYR A 154 -6.35 -0.54 -5.13
C TYR A 154 -6.39 -1.52 -3.95
N GLN A 155 -6.77 -2.78 -4.20
CA GLN A 155 -6.78 -3.82 -3.17
C GLN A 155 -5.37 -4.14 -2.67
N TYR A 156 -4.40 -4.20 -3.58
CA TYR A 156 -3.01 -4.50 -3.30
C TYR A 156 -2.39 -3.52 -2.29
N ILE A 157 -2.58 -2.23 -2.49
CA ILE A 157 -2.04 -1.19 -1.61
C ILE A 157 -2.85 -1.08 -0.30
N ARG A 158 -4.18 -1.18 -0.35
CA ARG A 158 -5.01 -1.11 0.86
C ARG A 158 -4.77 -2.29 1.81
N GLU A 159 -4.49 -3.47 1.29
CA GLU A 159 -4.27 -4.69 2.08
C GLU A 159 -2.83 -4.86 2.58
N ASP A 160 -1.92 -3.99 2.16
CA ASP A 160 -0.55 -3.93 2.67
C ASP A 160 -0.51 -3.38 4.11
N LYS A 161 -1.40 -2.43 4.44
CA LYS A 161 -1.57 -1.80 5.77
C LYS A 161 -0.36 -1.02 6.29
N SER A 162 0.72 -0.85 5.51
CA SER A 162 1.82 0.07 5.88
C SER A 162 1.57 1.51 5.48
N PHE A 163 0.52 1.76 4.67
CA PHE A 163 0.23 3.07 4.07
C PHE A 163 1.46 3.62 3.33
N GLY A 164 2.12 2.75 2.57
CA GLY A 164 3.26 3.08 1.73
C GLY A 164 4.63 3.02 2.40
N VAL A 165 4.75 2.86 3.72
CA VAL A 165 6.07 2.79 4.40
C VAL A 165 6.97 1.67 3.83
N HIS A 166 6.39 0.55 3.41
CA HIS A 166 7.15 -0.54 2.78
C HIS A 166 7.81 -0.12 1.45
N ASN A 167 7.13 0.71 0.65
CA ASN A 167 7.65 1.20 -0.63
C ASN A 167 6.87 2.42 -1.16
N TYR A 168 7.12 3.58 -0.59
CA TYR A 168 6.36 4.80 -0.82
C TYR A 168 6.33 5.21 -2.29
N LYS A 169 7.50 5.29 -2.94
CA LYS A 169 7.61 5.71 -4.35
C LYS A 169 6.77 4.84 -5.27
N TYR A 170 6.78 3.53 -5.06
CA TYR A 170 6.04 2.58 -5.89
C TYR A 170 4.53 2.64 -5.61
N ALA A 171 4.14 2.66 -4.34
CA ALA A 171 2.74 2.77 -3.93
C ALA A 171 2.09 4.06 -4.47
N LYS A 172 2.80 5.20 -4.34
CA LYS A 172 2.35 6.49 -4.85
C LYS A 172 2.15 6.46 -6.36
N ALA A 173 3.17 6.02 -7.12
CA ALA A 173 3.07 5.96 -8.58
C ALA A 173 1.92 5.04 -9.05
N LEU A 174 1.71 3.89 -8.38
CA LEU A 174 0.59 3.00 -8.67
C LEU A 174 -0.76 3.68 -8.49
N LEU A 175 -0.95 4.42 -7.39
CA LEU A 175 -2.21 5.11 -7.10
C LEU A 175 -2.42 6.29 -8.06
N GLU A 176 -1.41 7.14 -8.26
CA GLU A 176 -1.51 8.31 -9.15
C GLU A 176 -1.81 7.90 -10.60
N ASN A 177 -1.10 6.90 -11.14
CA ASN A 177 -1.35 6.41 -12.50
C ASN A 177 -2.71 5.72 -12.61
N SER A 178 -3.12 4.97 -11.59
CA SER A 178 -4.44 4.33 -11.56
C SER A 178 -5.57 5.35 -11.55
N ILE A 179 -5.42 6.45 -10.79
CA ILE A 179 -6.39 7.56 -10.78
C ILE A 179 -6.43 8.24 -12.14
N ALA A 180 -5.27 8.59 -12.71
CA ALA A 180 -5.18 9.26 -14.00
C ALA A 180 -5.77 8.44 -15.16
N ALA A 181 -5.71 7.11 -15.07
CA ALA A 181 -6.27 6.21 -16.09
C ALA A 181 -7.80 6.01 -16.00
N LEU A 182 -8.46 6.55 -14.95
CA LEU A 182 -9.92 6.53 -14.81
C LEU A 182 -10.62 7.80 -15.31
N ASP A 183 -9.85 8.85 -15.65
CA ASP A 183 -10.36 10.10 -16.25
C ASP A 183 -10.50 9.99 -17.79
#